data_AF-A0A6B3FDK1-F1
#
_entry.id   AF-A0A6B3FDK1-F1
#
_cell.length_a   1.000
_cell.length_b   1.000
_cell.length_c   1.000
_cell.angle_alpha   90.00
_cell.angle_beta   90.00
_cell.angle_gamma   90.00
#
_symmetry.space_group_name_H-M   'P 1'
#
loop_
_entity.id
_entity.type
_entity.pdbx_description
1 polymer ?
#
loop_
_entity_poly.entity_id
_entity_poly.type
_entity_poly.pdbx_seq_one_letter_code
_entity_poly.pdbx_strand_id
1 'polypeptide(L)' 'ASREDIDNGMEMGCAHPMGPLKLADLIGLDTVASVADSMYAEYKEPLYAAPPLLQRMVDAGRLGRKTGSGFYSYA' A
#
# COMPACT_ATOMS: atom_id res chain seq x y z
N ALA A 1 -8.78 -8.62 -9.91
CA ALA A 1 -7.93 -7.68 -10.67
C ALA A 1 -6.49 -7.90 -10.24
N SER A 2 -5.53 -7.87 -11.16
CA SER A 2 -4.10 -7.86 -10.82
C SER A 2 -3.70 -6.53 -10.18
N ARG A 3 -2.49 -6.44 -9.60
CA ARG A 3 -1.97 -5.17 -9.07
C ARG A 3 -1.84 -4.12 -10.17
N GLU A 4 -1.45 -4.53 -11.38
CA GLU A 4 -1.37 -3.69 -12.56
C GLU A 4 -2.75 -3.18 -12.96
N ASP A 5 -3.78 -4.03 -12.98
CA ASP A 5 -5.14 -3.61 -13.33
C ASP A 5 -5.69 -2.57 -12.35
N ILE A 6 -5.40 -2.71 -11.06
CA ILE A 6 -5.85 -1.78 -10.01
C ILE A 6 -5.20 -0.40 -10.23
N ASP A 7 -3.89 -0.36 -10.42
CA ASP A 7 -3.19 0.90 -10.62
C ASP A 7 -3.56 1.56 -11.94
N ASN A 8 -3.64 0.78 -13.02
CA ASN A 8 -4.07 1.25 -14.34
C ASN A 8 -5.51 1.78 -14.31
N GLY A 9 -6.41 1.13 -13.57
CA GLY A 9 -7.78 1.58 -13.39
C GLY A 9 -7.86 2.94 -12.72
N MET A 10 -7.03 3.20 -11.70
CA MET A 10 -7.00 4.50 -11.02
C MET A 10 -6.27 5.57 -11.83
N GLU A 11 -5.19 5.23 -12.53
CA GLU A 11 -4.44 6.17 -13.38
C GLU A 11 -5.29 6.62 -14.58
N MET A 12 -5.85 5.68 -15.34
CA MET A 12 -6.61 5.98 -16.55
C MET A 12 -8.08 6.35 -16.28
N GLY A 13 -8.70 5.71 -15.29
CA GLY A 13 -10.13 5.90 -14.97
C GLY A 13 -10.40 7.10 -14.09
N CYS A 14 -9.50 7.41 -13.14
CA CYS A 14 -9.66 8.53 -12.21
C CYS A 14 -8.67 9.67 -12.47
N ALA A 15 -7.87 9.59 -13.54
CA ALA A 15 -6.85 10.58 -13.90
C ALA A 15 -5.83 10.85 -12.78
N HIS A 16 -5.57 9.86 -11.92
CA HIS A 16 -4.51 9.97 -10.91
C HIS A 16 -3.12 9.86 -11.58
N PRO A 17 -2.12 10.65 -11.14
CA PRO A 17 -0.79 10.61 -11.73
C PRO A 17 -0.02 9.31 -11.42
N MET A 18 -0.48 8.55 -10.43
CA MET A 18 0.10 7.28 -10.01
C MET A 18 -0.98 6.41 -9.34
N GLY A 19 -0.98 5.12 -9.63
CA GLY A 19 -1.87 4.16 -9.00
C GLY A 19 -1.59 4.00 -7.50
N PRO A 20 -2.61 3.63 -6.71
CA PRO A 20 -2.50 3.56 -5.26
C PRO A 20 -1.45 2.55 -4.76
N LEU A 21 -1.24 1.42 -5.45
CA LEU A 21 -0.28 0.40 -5.01
C LEU A 21 1.16 0.85 -5.31
N LYS A 22 1.41 1.42 -6.49
CA LYS A 22 2.69 2.11 -6.79
C LYS A 22 2.97 3.24 -5.80
N LEU A 23 1.95 4.02 -5.44
CA LEU A 23 2.09 5.12 -4.48
C LEU A 23 2.41 4.60 -3.07
N ALA A 24 1.75 3.52 -2.63
CA ALA A 24 2.04 2.89 -1.35
C ALA A 24 3.50 2.36 -1.29
N ASP A 25 3.99 1.73 -2.37
CA ASP A 25 5.39 1.30 -2.46
C ASP A 25 6.39 2.47 -2.49
N LEU A 26 5.98 3.64 -2.98
CA LEU A 26 6.78 4.86 -2.95
C LEU A 26 6.85 5.46 -1.54
N ILE A 27 5.72 5.47 -0.80
CA ILE A 27 5.64 5.95 0.58
C ILE A 27 6.39 5.02 1.53
N GLY A 28 6.22 3.72 1.37
CA GLY A 28 6.72 2.68 2.27
C GLY A 28 5.57 1.95 2.95
N LEU A 29 5.51 0.62 2.79
CA LEU A 29 4.38 -0.16 3.30
C LEU A 29 4.31 -0.21 4.83
N ASP A 30 5.45 -0.11 5.52
CA ASP A 30 5.53 0.05 6.97
C ASP A 30 4.96 1.38 7.44
N THR A 31 5.21 2.47 6.71
CA THR A 31 4.62 3.78 7.00
C THR A 31 3.11 3.76 6.77
N VAL A 32 2.64 3.14 5.69
CA VAL A 32 1.20 2.98 5.43
C VAL A 32 0.52 2.17 6.53
N ALA A 33 1.14 1.06 6.97
CA ALA A 33 0.63 0.25 8.08
C ALA A 33 0.57 1.05 9.39
N SER A 34 1.63 1.80 9.72
CA SER A 34 1.67 2.65 10.92
C SER A 34 0.57 3.73 10.93
N VAL A 35 0.26 4.31 9.77
CA VAL A 35 -0.85 5.27 9.64
C VAL A 35 -2.19 4.57 9.86
N ALA A 36 -2.40 3.40 9.25
CA ALA A 36 -3.62 2.61 9.45
C ALA A 36 -3.83 2.23 10.93
N ASP A 37 -2.77 1.79 11.61
CA ASP A 37 -2.83 1.47 13.05
C ASP A 37 -3.20 2.68 13.90
N SER A 38 -2.66 3.86 13.56
CA SER A 38 -3.01 5.12 14.23
C SER A 38 -4.47 5.52 14.00
N MET A 39 -4.97 5.38 12.77
CA MET A 39 -6.37 5.64 12.43
C MET A 39 -7.32 4.66 13.13
N TYR A 40 -6.98 3.37 13.16
CA TYR A 40 -7.78 2.38 13.89
C TYR A 40 -7.73 2.60 15.40
N ALA A 41 -6.57 3.01 15.94
CA ALA A 41 -6.42 3.32 17.35
C ALA A 41 -7.35 4.46 17.79
N GLU A 42 -7.49 5.50 16.97
CA GLU A 42 -8.34 6.66 17.23
C GLU A 42 -9.84 6.35 17.04
N TYR A 43 -10.21 5.84 15.86
CA TYR A 43 -11.61 5.77 15.46
C TYR A 43 -12.30 4.44 15.76
N LYS A 44 -11.54 3.35 15.97
CA LYS A 44 -12.05 1.98 16.17
C LYS A 44 -12.95 1.43 15.05
N GLU A 45 -12.92 2.07 13.89
CA GLU A 45 -13.65 1.67 12.68
C GLU A 45 -12.87 0.58 11.93
N PRO A 46 -13.48 -0.59 11.65
CA PRO A 46 -12.79 -1.68 10.94
C PRO A 46 -12.20 -1.28 9.58
N LEU A 47 -12.76 -0.26 8.92
CA LEU A 47 -12.29 0.24 7.63
C LEU A 47 -10.89 0.89 7.70
N TYR A 48 -10.44 1.31 8.89
CA TYR A 48 -9.11 1.87 9.11
C TYR A 48 -8.08 0.83 9.53
N ALA A 49 -8.49 -0.42 9.82
CA ALA A 49 -7.54 -1.46 10.20
C ALA A 49 -6.64 -1.84 9.03
N ALA A 50 -5.34 -2.01 9.30
CA ALA A 50 -4.39 -2.48 8.31
C ALA A 50 -4.82 -3.86 7.76
N PRO A 51 -4.96 -4.02 6.43
CA PRO A 51 -5.35 -5.30 5.86
C PRO A 51 -4.30 -6.40 6.15
N PRO A 52 -4.71 -7.67 6.37
CA PRO A 52 -3.76 -8.75 6.67
C PRO A 52 -2.66 -8.96 5.62
N LEU A 53 -2.95 -8.64 4.35
CA LEU A 53 -1.94 -8.67 3.28
C LEU A 53 -0.84 -7.64 3.52
N LEU A 54 -1.20 -6.41 3.88
CA LEU A 54 -0.25 -5.34 4.15
C LEU A 54 0.67 -5.72 5.33
N GLN A 55 0.08 -6.23 6.41
CA GLN A 55 0.85 -6.67 7.58
C GLN A 55 1.87 -7.74 7.22
N ARG A 56 1.46 -8.79 6.48
CA ARG A 56 2.37 -9.86 6.04
C ARG A 56 3.50 -9.35 5.14
N MET A 57 3.26 -8.33 4.32
CA MET A 57 4.29 -7.73 3.48
C MET A 57 5.32 -6.95 4.32
N VAL A 58 4.85 -6.20 5.32
CA VAL A 58 5.71 -5.50 6.28
C VAL A 58 6.54 -6.50 7.09
N ASP A 59 5.91 -7.55 7.63
CA ASP A 59 6.57 -8.61 8.40
C ASP A 59 7.65 -9.34 7.56
N ALA A 60 7.43 -9.46 6.24
CA ALA A 60 8.38 -10.04 5.29
C ALA A 60 9.46 -9.05 4.80
N GLY A 61 9.49 -7.81 5.28
CA GLY A 61 10.46 -6.79 4.87
C GLY A 61 10.26 -6.26 3.44
N ARG A 62 9.08 -6.49 2.84
CA ARG A 62 8.73 -5.99 1.51
C ARG A 62 8.13 -4.59 1.63
N LEU A 63 8.98 -3.60 1.86
CA LEU A 63 8.58 -2.24 2.23
C LEU A 63 8.43 -1.27 1.04
N GLY A 64 8.40 -1.78 -0.19
CA GLY A 64 8.30 -0.97 -1.40
C GLY A 64 9.67 -0.61 -1.99
N ARG A 65 9.77 0.59 -2.55
CA ARG A 65 10.97 1.03 -3.28
C ARG A 65 12.23 1.02 -2.43
N LYS A 66 12.11 1.38 -1.14
CA LYS A 66 13.27 1.47 -0.23
C LYS A 66 13.94 0.12 0.08
N THR A 67 13.26 -0.99 -0.17
CA THR A 67 13.78 -2.37 0.01
C THR A 67 13.87 -3.14 -1.32
N GLY A 68 13.69 -2.47 -2.46
CA GLY A 68 13.68 -3.12 -3.77
C GLY A 68 12.46 -4.01 -4.04
N SER A 69 11.51 -4.12 -3.11
CA SER A 69 10.30 -4.93 -3.29
C SER A 69 9.16 -4.52 -2.35
N GLY A 70 7.95 -4.48 -2.90
CA GLY A 70 6.68 -4.25 -2.21
C GLY A 70 5.56 -4.94 -2.97
N PHE A 71 4.53 -4.21 -3.41
CA PHE A 71 3.58 -4.71 -4.40
C PHE A 71 4.28 -5.00 -5.74
N TYR A 72 5.25 -4.16 -6.12
CA TYR A 72 6.09 -4.33 -7.30
C TYR A 72 7.53 -4.73 -6.90
N SER A 73 8.30 -5.21 -7.87
CA SER A 73 9.74 -5.39 -7.75
C SER A 73 10.47 -4.18 -8.34
N TYR A 74 11.50 -3.71 -7.66
CA TYR A 74 12.30 -2.55 -8.04
C TYR A 74 13.78 -2.96 -8.14
N ALA A 75 14.43 -2.57 -9.23
CA ALA A 75 15.85 -2.80 -9.49
C ALA A 75 16.73 -1.69 -8.90
#